data_AF-X1PVW0-F1
#
_entry.id   AF-X1PVW0-F1
#
_cell.length_a   1.000
_cell.length_b   1.000
_cell.length_c   1.000
_cell.angle_alpha   90.00
_cell.angle_beta   90.00
_cell.angle_gamma   90.00
#
_symmetry.space_group_name_H-M   'P 1'
#
loop_
_entity.id
_entity.type
_entity.pdbx_description
1 polymer ?
#
loop_
_entity_poly.entity_id
_entity_poly.type
_entity_poly.pdbx_seq_one_letter_code
_entity_poly.pdbx_strand_id
1 'polypeptide(L)'
;SVVADSDISDYSRGVKLPRILAKRIARIVEEAYYQGGVLSQADIALIFNLSQAKVSQLILGYQKEKKVMLPLRGVVHDIGRSITHKLKIIRMSTQNYSTKDIARATSHAPSSVDRYIRDFQRVKILWERGMILSEIAYITSLSENLVNEYVKIVKEHVLKN
;
A
#
# COMPACT_ATOMS: atom_id res chain seq x y z
N SER A 1 20.94 10.11 -6.64
CA SER A 1 21.86 10.65 -5.59
C SER A 1 21.07 10.78 -4.30
N VAL A 2 21.60 10.36 -3.15
CA VAL A 2 20.85 10.40 -1.87
C VAL A 2 20.48 11.83 -1.45
N VAL A 3 21.31 12.81 -1.82
CA VAL A 3 21.03 14.25 -1.66
C VAL A 3 20.88 14.86 -3.05
N ALA A 4 19.81 15.63 -3.26
CA ALA A 4 19.56 16.37 -4.49
C ALA A 4 19.59 17.88 -4.21
N ASP A 5 19.85 18.70 -5.23
CA ASP A 5 19.90 20.17 -5.11
C ASP A 5 18.61 20.76 -4.52
N SER A 6 17.47 20.12 -4.82
CA SER A 6 16.18 20.51 -4.26
C SER A 6 16.12 20.37 -2.74
N ASP A 7 16.90 19.47 -2.15
CA ASP A 7 16.96 19.32 -0.68
C ASP A 7 17.71 20.50 -0.07
N ILE A 8 18.83 20.91 -0.68
CA ILE A 8 19.64 22.07 -0.24
C ILE A 8 18.78 23.34 -0.29
N SER A 9 18.02 23.51 -1.38
CA SER A 9 17.05 24.61 -1.52
C SER A 9 15.92 24.56 -0.48
N ASP A 10 15.41 23.38 -0.15
CA ASP A 10 14.37 23.23 0.87
C ASP A 10 14.92 23.59 2.27
N TYR A 11 16.17 23.22 2.57
CA TYR A 11 16.84 23.63 3.80
C TYR A 11 17.06 25.14 3.89
N SER A 12 17.58 25.78 2.82
CA SER A 12 17.84 27.23 2.83
C SER A 12 16.57 28.08 2.98
N ARG A 13 15.43 27.56 2.51
CA ARG A 13 14.11 28.20 2.66
C ARG A 13 13.41 27.89 3.98
N GLY A 14 14.05 27.16 4.90
CA GLY A 14 13.47 26.84 6.20
C GLY A 14 12.28 25.87 6.14
N VAL A 15 12.19 25.03 5.11
CA VAL A 15 11.14 24.00 5.04
C VAL A 15 11.29 23.06 6.23
N LYS A 16 10.17 22.71 6.87
CA LYS A 16 10.17 21.83 8.05
C LYS A 16 10.85 20.50 7.73
N LEU A 17 11.84 20.12 8.55
CA LEU A 17 12.65 18.91 8.38
C LEU A 17 11.85 17.63 8.08
N PRO A 18 10.70 17.33 8.73
CA PRO A 18 9.90 16.15 8.39
C PRO A 18 9.45 16.11 6.92
N ARG A 19 9.12 17.26 6.32
CA ARG A 19 8.74 17.31 4.89
C ARG A 19 9.92 17.02 3.98
N ILE A 20 11.10 17.58 4.29
CA ILE A 20 12.33 17.33 3.55
C ILE A 20 12.69 15.84 3.63
N LEU A 21 12.66 15.25 4.83
CA LEU A 21 12.96 13.82 5.03
C LEU A 21 11.96 12.92 4.29
N ALA A 22 10.66 13.22 4.36
CA ALA A 22 9.64 12.45 3.65
C ALA A 22 9.87 12.44 2.13
N LYS A 23 10.19 13.61 1.55
CA LYS A 23 10.52 13.76 0.12
C LYS A 23 11.79 12.98 -0.26
N ARG A 24 12.84 13.04 0.56
CA ARG A 24 14.09 12.30 0.36
C ARG A 24 13.89 10.78 0.43
N ILE A 25 13.11 10.31 1.41
CA ILE A 25 12.75 8.90 1.57
C ILE A 25 11.94 8.42 0.36
N ALA A 26 10.95 9.18 -0.10
CA ALA A 26 10.17 8.84 -1.29
C ALA A 26 11.08 8.69 -2.52
N ARG A 27 11.97 9.67 -2.74
CA ARG A 27 12.91 9.65 -3.87
C ARG A 27 13.83 8.44 -3.86
N ILE A 28 14.46 8.10 -2.74
CA ILE A 28 15.39 6.95 -2.71
C ILE A 28 14.64 5.61 -2.87
N VAL A 29 13.40 5.51 -2.38
CA VAL A 29 12.57 4.31 -2.55
C VAL A 29 12.19 4.14 -4.02
N GLU A 30 11.81 5.22 -4.70
CA GLU A 30 11.52 5.20 -6.14
C GLU A 30 12.78 4.91 -6.97
N GLU A 31 13.90 5.59 -6.70
CA GLU A 31 15.18 5.36 -7.38
C GLU A 31 15.64 3.91 -7.23
N ALA A 32 15.52 3.31 -6.04
CA ALA A 32 15.85 1.91 -5.81
C ALA A 32 14.96 0.98 -6.65
N TYR A 33 13.65 1.25 -6.67
CA TYR A 33 12.69 0.48 -7.46
C TYR A 33 12.96 0.54 -8.96
N TYR A 34 13.25 1.72 -9.50
CA TYR A 34 13.60 1.87 -10.93
C TYR A 34 14.89 1.13 -11.31
N GLN A 35 15.79 0.90 -10.35
CA GLN A 35 17.02 0.13 -10.54
C GLN A 35 16.83 -1.38 -10.28
N GLY A 36 15.59 -1.85 -10.07
CA GLY A 36 15.27 -3.24 -9.78
C GLY A 36 15.50 -3.67 -8.32
N GLY A 37 15.83 -2.74 -7.44
CA GLY A 37 15.96 -2.97 -5.99
C GLY A 37 14.70 -2.59 -5.22
N VAL A 38 14.55 -3.06 -3.98
CA VAL A 38 13.47 -2.62 -3.09
C VAL A 38 13.96 -2.42 -1.66
N LEU A 39 13.50 -1.34 -1.03
CA LEU A 39 13.84 -0.99 0.36
C LEU A 39 12.68 -1.31 1.30
N SER A 40 12.99 -1.93 2.43
CA SER A 40 12.10 -2.06 3.57
C SER A 40 12.16 -0.79 4.45
N GLN A 41 11.18 -0.64 5.35
CA GLN A 41 11.24 0.46 6.33
C GLN A 41 12.44 0.34 7.28
N ALA A 42 12.95 -0.88 7.51
CA ALA A 42 14.15 -1.11 8.30
C ALA A 42 15.41 -0.61 7.57
N ASP A 43 15.52 -0.87 6.27
CA ASP A 43 16.64 -0.37 5.45
C ASP A 43 16.67 1.16 5.48
N ILE A 44 15.50 1.80 5.29
CA ILE A 44 15.36 3.26 5.32
C ILE A 44 15.73 3.83 6.70
N ALA A 45 15.30 3.17 7.78
CA ALA A 45 15.63 3.57 9.15
C ALA A 45 17.15 3.62 9.37
N LEU A 46 17.87 2.61 8.89
CA LEU A 46 19.34 2.54 8.96
C LEU A 46 19.99 3.62 8.07
N ILE A 47 19.55 3.78 6.82
CA ILE A 47 20.12 4.74 5.87
C ILE A 47 19.99 6.18 6.36
N PHE A 48 18.85 6.55 6.96
CA PHE A 48 18.57 7.91 7.41
C PHE A 48 18.87 8.14 8.90
N ASN A 49 19.35 7.12 9.62
CA ASN A 49 19.54 7.14 11.06
C ASN A 49 18.28 7.61 11.82
N LEU A 50 17.15 6.95 11.54
CA LEU A 50 15.84 7.23 12.13
C LEU A 50 15.28 5.97 12.80
N SER A 51 14.36 6.14 13.75
CA SER A 51 13.58 5.01 14.23
C SER A 51 12.61 4.50 13.16
N GLN A 52 12.32 3.19 13.13
CA GLN A 52 11.32 2.63 12.20
C GLN A 52 9.94 3.29 12.38
N ALA A 53 9.55 3.62 13.61
CA ALA A 53 8.31 4.33 13.88
C ALA A 53 8.27 5.71 13.18
N LYS A 54 9.38 6.45 13.18
CA LYS A 54 9.49 7.74 12.49
C LYS A 54 9.42 7.55 10.97
N VAL A 55 10.10 6.55 10.43
CA VAL A 55 10.05 6.22 9.00
C VAL A 55 8.62 5.91 8.57
N SER A 56 7.91 5.06 9.32
CA SER A 56 6.50 4.74 9.08
C SER A 56 5.63 6.00 9.04
N GLN A 57 5.77 6.88 10.04
CA GLN A 57 5.04 8.15 10.09
C GLN A 57 5.29 9.03 8.85
N LEU A 58 6.55 9.17 8.43
CA LEU A 58 6.94 9.98 7.28
C LEU A 58 6.39 9.41 5.97
N ILE A 59 6.50 8.10 5.78
CA ILE A 59 5.98 7.39 4.61
C ILE A 59 4.46 7.52 4.54
N LEU A 60 3.74 7.27 5.63
CA LEU A 60 2.28 7.38 5.67
C LEU A 60 1.83 8.82 5.38
N GLY A 61 2.50 9.81 5.97
CA GLY A 61 2.24 11.23 5.71
C GLY A 61 2.43 11.58 4.24
N TYR A 62 3.55 11.16 3.63
CA TYR A 62 3.86 11.43 2.24
C TYR A 62 2.85 10.79 1.28
N GLN A 63 2.57 9.49 1.45
CA GLN A 63 1.63 8.75 0.62
C GLN A 63 0.23 9.35 0.69
N LYS A 64 -0.22 9.78 1.89
CA LYS A 64 -1.50 10.46 2.07
C LYS A 64 -1.53 11.82 1.38
N GLU A 65 -0.51 12.64 1.58
CA GLU A 65 -0.42 13.99 0.99
C GLU A 65 -0.39 13.93 -0.54
N LYS A 66 0.46 13.06 -1.11
CA LYS A 66 0.66 12.95 -2.56
C LYS A 66 -0.32 12.02 -3.25
N LYS A 67 -1.15 11.30 -2.48
CA LYS A 67 -2.07 10.25 -2.98
C LYS A 67 -1.34 9.18 -3.81
N VAL A 68 -0.14 8.80 -3.39
CA VAL A 68 0.71 7.79 -4.04
C VAL A 68 0.94 6.59 -3.13
N MET A 69 1.38 5.48 -3.72
CA MET A 69 1.85 4.29 -3.00
C MET A 69 3.33 4.07 -3.32
N LEU A 70 4.19 4.14 -2.31
CA LEU A 70 5.63 3.96 -2.47
C LEU A 70 5.96 2.46 -2.65
N PRO A 71 6.88 2.11 -3.59
CA PRO A 71 7.26 0.73 -3.88
C PRO A 71 8.21 0.14 -2.83
N LEU A 72 7.74 0.05 -1.59
CA LEU A 72 8.49 -0.58 -0.50
C LEU A 72 8.54 -2.09 -0.68
N ARG A 73 9.58 -2.75 -0.16
CA ARG A 73 9.74 -4.22 -0.22
C ARG A 73 8.48 -4.98 0.20
N GLY A 74 7.86 -4.58 1.31
CA GLY A 74 6.64 -5.23 1.82
C GLY A 74 5.40 -5.03 0.95
N VAL A 75 5.40 -4.01 0.08
CA VAL A 75 4.35 -3.74 -0.90
C VAL A 75 4.62 -4.54 -2.17
N VAL A 76 5.81 -4.38 -2.75
CA VAL A 76 6.19 -5.00 -4.03
C VAL A 76 6.16 -6.52 -3.96
N HIS A 77 6.64 -7.11 -2.86
CA HIS A 77 6.71 -8.56 -2.68
C HIS A 77 5.58 -9.13 -1.80
N ASP A 78 4.61 -8.30 -1.37
CA ASP A 78 3.50 -8.74 -0.50
C ASP A 78 3.97 -9.51 0.78
N ILE A 79 5.10 -9.09 1.34
CA ILE A 79 5.70 -9.69 2.54
C ILE A 79 5.05 -9.12 3.83
N GLY A 80 4.26 -8.05 3.71
CA GLY A 80 3.66 -7.35 4.83
C GLY A 80 2.30 -7.90 5.26
N ARG A 81 2.06 -7.94 6.58
CA ARG A 81 0.69 -8.10 7.15
C ARG A 81 -0.23 -6.91 6.87
N SER A 82 0.28 -5.85 6.26
CA SER A 82 -0.46 -4.59 6.07
C SER A 82 -1.54 -4.76 5.01
N ILE A 83 -2.79 -4.85 5.45
CA ILE A 83 -3.97 -4.98 4.60
C ILE A 83 -4.24 -3.76 3.71
N THR A 84 -3.64 -2.61 4.02
CA THR A 84 -3.91 -1.33 3.36
C THR A 84 -3.76 -1.37 1.84
N HIS A 85 -2.70 -2.01 1.32
CA HIS A 85 -2.54 -2.13 -0.14
C HIS A 85 -3.59 -3.06 -0.75
N LYS A 86 -4.00 -4.13 -0.05
CA LYS A 86 -5.02 -5.08 -0.52
C LYS A 86 -6.36 -4.35 -0.65
N LEU A 87 -6.74 -3.59 0.38
CA LEU A 87 -7.95 -2.77 0.35
C LEU A 87 -7.91 -1.70 -0.75
N LYS A 88 -6.77 -1.05 -0.98
CA LYS A 88 -6.64 -0.06 -2.06
C LYS A 88 -6.83 -0.71 -3.43
N ILE A 89 -6.23 -1.88 -3.66
CA ILE A 89 -6.39 -2.68 -4.88
C ILE A 89 -7.86 -3.03 -5.11
N ILE A 90 -8.54 -3.58 -4.10
CA ILE A 90 -9.96 -3.92 -4.21
C ILE A 90 -10.82 -2.69 -4.50
N ARG A 91 -10.60 -1.58 -3.78
CA ARG A 91 -11.37 -0.33 -4.00
C ARG A 91 -11.18 0.23 -5.41
N MET A 92 -10.01 0.08 -6.03
CA MET A 92 -9.81 0.46 -7.43
C MET A 92 -10.51 -0.54 -8.37
N SER A 93 -10.46 -1.84 -8.06
CA SER A 93 -11.16 -2.84 -8.86
C SER A 93 -12.68 -2.61 -8.88
N THR A 94 -13.29 -2.24 -7.74
CA THR A 94 -14.72 -1.92 -7.68
C THR A 94 -15.10 -0.62 -8.40
N GLN A 95 -14.10 0.22 -8.72
CA GLN A 95 -14.25 1.41 -9.55
C GLN A 95 -13.98 1.13 -11.04
N ASN A 96 -13.92 -0.14 -11.45
CA ASN A 96 -13.69 -0.60 -12.83
C ASN A 96 -12.33 -0.22 -13.43
N TYR A 97 -11.31 0.05 -12.62
CA TYR A 97 -9.94 0.16 -13.12
C TYR A 97 -9.43 -1.20 -13.61
N SER A 98 -8.65 -1.20 -14.70
CA SER A 98 -8.05 -2.44 -15.23
C SER A 98 -6.97 -3.00 -14.29
N THR A 99 -6.74 -4.33 -14.30
CA THR A 99 -5.64 -4.96 -13.55
C THR A 99 -4.30 -4.27 -13.83
N LYS A 100 -4.03 -3.89 -15.09
CA LYS A 100 -2.79 -3.23 -15.49
C LYS A 100 -2.65 -1.85 -14.85
N ASP A 101 -3.73 -1.07 -14.79
CA ASP A 101 -3.70 0.27 -14.19
C ASP A 101 -3.58 0.20 -12.67
N ILE A 102 -4.26 -0.76 -12.04
CA ILE A 102 -4.14 -1.01 -10.60
C ILE A 102 -2.72 -1.44 -10.25
N ALA A 103 -2.13 -2.37 -11.01
CA ALA A 103 -0.76 -2.84 -10.83
C ALA A 103 0.23 -1.68 -10.88
N ARG A 104 0.11 -0.81 -11.89
CA ARG A 104 0.93 0.39 -12.04
C ARG A 104 0.75 1.36 -10.85
N ALA A 105 -0.49 1.62 -10.46
CA ALA A 105 -0.80 2.58 -9.39
C ALA A 105 -0.39 2.09 -7.98
N THR A 106 -0.28 0.78 -7.78
CA THR A 106 -0.01 0.17 -6.48
C THR A 106 1.37 -0.47 -6.38
N SER A 107 2.19 -0.37 -7.44
CA SER A 107 3.51 -1.01 -7.53
C SER A 107 3.48 -2.51 -7.26
N HIS A 108 2.48 -3.20 -7.80
CA HIS A 108 2.31 -4.65 -7.70
C HIS A 108 2.45 -5.32 -9.06
N ALA A 109 2.81 -6.60 -9.06
CA ALA A 109 2.66 -7.43 -10.24
C ALA A 109 1.17 -7.62 -10.58
N PRO A 110 0.77 -7.63 -11.88
CA PRO A 110 -0.60 -7.90 -12.30
C PRO A 110 -1.17 -9.19 -11.69
N SER A 111 -0.34 -10.24 -11.60
CA SER A 111 -0.72 -11.51 -10.97
C SER A 111 -1.11 -11.37 -9.49
N SER A 112 -0.45 -10.46 -8.76
CA SER A 112 -0.79 -10.17 -7.35
C SER A 112 -2.13 -9.44 -7.26
N VAL A 113 -2.38 -8.48 -8.15
CA VAL A 113 -3.65 -7.78 -8.26
C VAL A 113 -4.79 -8.76 -8.53
N ASP A 114 -4.66 -9.63 -9.54
CA ASP A 114 -5.67 -10.62 -9.89
C ASP A 114 -5.94 -11.60 -8.73
N ARG A 115 -4.90 -11.97 -7.97
CA ARG A 115 -5.04 -12.80 -6.77
C ARG A 115 -5.95 -12.13 -5.74
N TYR A 116 -5.69 -10.86 -5.42
CA TYR A 116 -6.51 -10.14 -4.44
C TYR A 116 -7.95 -9.98 -4.92
N ILE A 117 -8.17 -9.64 -6.18
CA ILE A 117 -9.52 -9.51 -6.75
C ILE A 117 -10.27 -10.83 -6.60
N ARG A 118 -9.62 -11.97 -6.90
CA ARG A 118 -10.21 -13.31 -6.74
C ARG A 118 -10.56 -13.61 -5.29
N ASP A 119 -9.66 -13.30 -4.35
CA ASP A 119 -9.91 -13.47 -2.92
C ASP A 119 -11.09 -12.63 -2.44
N PHE A 120 -11.21 -11.39 -2.92
CA PHE A 120 -12.36 -10.53 -2.64
C PHE A 120 -13.66 -11.11 -3.20
N GLN A 121 -13.67 -11.62 -4.44
CA GLN A 121 -14.87 -12.24 -5.02
C GLN A 121 -15.32 -13.48 -4.25
N ARG A 122 -14.37 -14.31 -3.78
CA ARG A 122 -14.67 -15.46 -2.92
C ARG A 122 -15.35 -15.01 -1.62
N VAL A 123 -14.80 -14.00 -0.96
CA VAL A 123 -15.40 -13.42 0.26
C VAL A 123 -16.80 -12.85 0.00
N LYS A 124 -16.97 -12.10 -1.10
CA LYS A 124 -18.26 -11.52 -1.50
C LYS A 124 -19.33 -12.61 -1.65
N ILE A 125 -19.07 -13.64 -2.44
CA ILE A 125 -20.03 -14.73 -2.71
C ILE A 125 -20.42 -15.46 -1.40
N LEU A 126 -19.45 -15.75 -0.52
CA LEU A 126 -19.74 -16.46 0.72
C LEU A 126 -20.52 -15.59 1.70
N TRP A 127 -20.21 -14.29 1.76
CA TRP A 127 -20.95 -13.33 2.58
C TRP A 127 -22.40 -13.14 2.08
N GLU A 128 -22.61 -13.04 0.76
CA GLU A 128 -23.96 -12.93 0.15
C GLU A 128 -24.81 -14.19 0.40
N ARG A 129 -24.18 -15.34 0.69
CA ARG A 129 -24.85 -16.58 1.11
C ARG A 129 -25.15 -16.65 2.61
N GLY A 130 -24.84 -15.61 3.38
CA GLY A 130 -25.14 -15.52 4.80
C GLY A 130 -24.17 -16.26 5.73
N MET A 131 -22.99 -16.67 5.26
CA MET A 131 -21.98 -17.31 6.12
C MET A 131 -21.37 -16.31 7.11
N ILE A 132 -20.96 -16.80 8.29
CA ILE A 132 -20.32 -15.94 9.30
C ILE A 132 -18.83 -15.70 8.97
N LEU A 133 -18.25 -14.60 9.48
CA LEU A 133 -16.92 -14.15 9.08
C LEU A 133 -15.80 -15.18 9.35
N SER A 134 -15.89 -15.93 10.45
CA SER A 134 -14.91 -16.96 10.81
C SER A 134 -14.94 -18.15 9.85
N GLU A 135 -16.13 -18.58 9.41
CA GLU A 135 -16.30 -19.62 8.39
C GLU A 135 -15.72 -19.17 7.04
N ILE A 136 -15.99 -17.92 6.67
CA ILE A 136 -15.44 -17.34 5.44
C ILE A 136 -13.91 -17.31 5.51
N ALA A 137 -13.34 -16.86 6.63
CA ALA A 137 -11.89 -16.84 6.84
C ALA A 137 -11.28 -18.25 6.71
N TYR A 138 -11.91 -19.24 7.34
CA TYR A 138 -11.50 -20.64 7.25
C TYR A 138 -11.52 -21.17 5.81
N ILE A 139 -12.64 -21.01 5.09
CA ILE A 139 -12.81 -21.50 3.70
C ILE A 139 -11.86 -20.77 2.73
N THR A 140 -11.63 -19.48 2.96
CA THR A 140 -10.82 -18.67 2.06
C THR A 140 -9.32 -18.76 2.34
N SER A 141 -8.93 -19.33 3.48
CA SER A 141 -7.57 -19.28 4.04
C SER A 141 -7.05 -17.84 4.23
N LEU A 142 -7.96 -16.90 4.46
CA LEU A 142 -7.65 -15.49 4.74
C LEU A 142 -7.73 -15.24 6.24
N SER A 143 -7.08 -14.17 6.71
CA SER A 143 -7.27 -13.74 8.10
C SER A 143 -8.67 -13.17 8.30
N GLU A 144 -9.26 -13.40 9.48
CA GLU A 144 -10.56 -12.81 9.84
C GLU A 144 -10.57 -11.27 9.69
N ASN A 145 -9.46 -10.63 10.02
CA ASN A 145 -9.30 -9.18 9.83
C ASN A 145 -9.44 -8.77 8.37
N LEU A 146 -8.83 -9.51 7.42
CA LEU A 146 -8.95 -9.20 6.00
C LEU A 146 -10.37 -9.46 5.48
N VAL A 147 -10.98 -10.57 5.91
CA VAL A 147 -12.37 -10.90 5.58
C VAL A 147 -13.32 -9.80 6.06
N ASN A 148 -13.18 -9.34 7.30
CA ASN A 148 -13.98 -8.25 7.86
C ASN A 148 -13.88 -6.97 7.01
N GLU A 149 -12.67 -6.60 6.59
CA GLU A 149 -12.45 -5.42 5.76
C GLU A 149 -13.00 -5.58 4.34
N TYR A 150 -12.92 -6.76 3.75
CA TYR A 150 -13.55 -7.06 2.47
C TYR A 150 -15.08 -6.98 2.57
N VAL A 151 -15.68 -7.53 3.63
CA VAL A 151 -17.13 -7.44 3.87
C VAL A 151 -17.59 -5.99 4.05
N LYS A 152 -16.79 -5.13 4.70
CA LYS A 152 -17.08 -3.69 4.74
C LYS A 152 -17.16 -3.08 3.34
N ILE A 153 -16.21 -3.41 2.46
CA ILE A 153 -16.22 -2.95 1.06
C ILE A 153 -17.45 -3.48 0.31
N VAL A 154 -17.85 -4.74 0.50
CA VAL A 154 -19.05 -5.31 -0.11
C VAL A 154 -20.29 -4.51 0.30
N LYS A 155 -20.48 -4.28 1.61
CA LYS A 155 -21.60 -3.50 2.15
C LYS A 155 -21.67 -2.08 1.57
N GLU A 156 -20.52 -1.41 1.42
CA GLU A 156 -20.45 -0.07 0.81
C GLU A 156 -20.94 -0.04 -0.66
N HIS A 157 -20.84 -1.15 -1.39
CA HIS A 157 -21.27 -1.24 -2.80
C HIS A 157 -22.69 -1.76 -2.96
N VAL A 158 -23.16 -2.65 -2.08
CA VAL A 158 -24.56 -3.11 -2.07
C VAL A 158 -25.52 -1.96 -1.73
N LEU A 159 -25.12 -1.04 -0.85
CA LEU A 159 -25.92 0.14 -0.47
C LEU A 159 -25.97 1.26 -1.52
N LYS A 160 -25.23 1.14 -2.64
CA LYS A 160 -25.19 2.15 -3.72
C LYS A 160 -26.00 1.76 -4.94
N ASN A 161 -26.56 0.56 -4.97
CA ASN A 161 -27.48 0.06 -5.98
C ASN A 161 -28.88 -0.04 -5.38
#